data_AF-A0A2E1WG62-F1
#
_entry.id   AF-A0A2E1WG62-F1
#
_cell.length_a   1.000
_cell.length_b   1.000
_cell.length_c   1.000
_cell.angle_alpha   90.00
_cell.angle_beta   90.00
_cell.angle_gamma   90.00
#
_symmetry.space_group_name_H-M   'P 1'
#
loop_
_entity.id
_entity.type
_entity.pdbx_description
1 polymer ?
#
loop_
_entity_poly.entity_id
_entity_poly.type
_entity_poly.pdbx_seq_one_letter_code
_entity_poly.pdbx_strand_id
1 'polypeptide(L)' 'MKLLVILSAIVTLKGQSRIDGQIVDKETGEPLIGVNVFISKTSIGATTDKDGLYTIKNISNGR' A
#
# COMPACT_ATOMS: atom_id res chain seq x y z
N MET A 1 -47.24 19.40 3.63
CA MET A 1 -46.32 18.36 3.12
C MET A 1 -45.02 19.06 2.70
N LYS A 2 -44.13 19.32 3.67
CA LYS A 2 -42.86 20.04 3.40
C LYS A 2 -41.86 19.01 2.89
N LEU A 3 -41.47 19.15 1.63
CA LEU A 3 -40.56 18.26 0.91
C LEU A 3 -39.16 18.36 1.55
N LEU A 4 -38.74 17.31 2.25
CA LEU A 4 -37.41 17.19 2.82
C LEU A 4 -36.48 16.67 1.73
N VAL A 5 -35.71 17.54 1.08
CA VAL A 5 -34.69 17.14 0.09
C VAL A 5 -33.42 16.76 0.85
N ILE A 6 -33.22 15.47 1.08
CA ILE A 6 -31.95 14.94 1.58
C ILE A 6 -31.02 14.77 0.39
N LEU A 7 -30.09 15.72 0.21
CA LEU A 7 -28.97 15.59 -0.72
C LEU A 7 -27.97 14.59 -0.12
N SER A 8 -28.16 13.30 -0.39
CA SER A 8 -27.19 12.27 -0.05
C SER A 8 -25.98 12.40 -0.97
N ALA A 9 -24.91 13.04 -0.49
CA ALA A 9 -23.61 12.96 -1.15
C ALA A 9 -23.16 11.49 -1.15
N ILE A 10 -23.06 10.89 -2.33
CA ILE A 10 -22.47 9.56 -2.49
C ILE A 10 -20.97 9.73 -2.25
N VAL A 11 -20.53 9.51 -1.01
CA VAL A 11 -19.12 9.46 -0.67
C VAL A 11 -18.57 8.15 -1.27
N THR A 12 -17.89 8.25 -2.41
CA THR A 12 -17.21 7.08 -2.98
C THR A 12 -15.97 6.79 -2.15
N LEU A 13 -16.00 5.76 -1.31
CA LEU A 13 -14.79 5.24 -0.68
C LEU A 13 -13.94 4.58 -1.76
N LYS A 14 -12.87 5.26 -2.18
CA LYS A 14 -11.83 4.63 -3.01
C LYS A 14 -10.91 3.81 -2.11
N GLY A 15 -11.04 2.48 -2.16
CA GLY A 15 -10.06 1.59 -1.54
C GLY A 15 -8.72 1.75 -2.25
N GLN A 16 -7.73 2.25 -1.53
CA GLN A 16 -6.38 2.41 -2.07
C GLN A 16 -5.65 1.06 -2.00
N SER A 17 -5.35 0.48 -3.16
CA SER A 17 -4.59 -0.76 -3.22
C SER A 17 -3.18 -0.55 -2.66
N ARG A 18 -2.69 -1.57 -1.95
CA ARG A 18 -1.34 -1.60 -1.38
C ARG A 18 -0.75 -3.01 -1.41
N ILE A 19 0.57 -3.10 -1.43
CA ILE A 19 1.35 -4.32 -1.22
C ILE A 19 2.12 -4.15 0.08
N ASP A 20 1.95 -5.10 0.99
CA ASP A 20 2.75 -5.20 2.20
C ASP A 20 3.63 -6.44 2.13
N GLY A 21 4.79 -6.37 2.77
CA GLY A 21 5.65 -7.52 2.93
C GLY A 21 6.73 -7.29 3.97
N GLN A 22 7.49 -8.34 4.21
CA GLN A 22 8.66 -8.33 5.09
C GLN A 22 9.83 -8.98 4.35
N ILE A 23 11.00 -8.36 4.46
CA ILE A 23 12.25 -8.90 3.92
C ILE A 23 13.12 -9.37 5.09
N VAL A 24 13.51 -10.63 5.03
CA VAL A 24 14.38 -11.28 6.04
C VAL A 24 15.54 -11.97 5.35
N ASP A 25 16.66 -12.11 6.07
CA ASP A 25 17.73 -12.99 5.68
C ASP A 25 17.26 -14.45 5.72
N LYS A 26 17.63 -15.25 4.71
CA LYS A 26 17.13 -16.62 4.56
C LYS A 26 17.75 -17.59 5.58
N GLU A 27 18.99 -17.37 5.98
CA GLU A 27 19.74 -18.26 6.85
C GLU A 27 19.46 -17.95 8.33
N THR A 28 19.42 -16.67 8.69
CA THR A 28 19.24 -16.24 10.07
C THR A 28 17.79 -15.93 10.44
N GLY A 29 16.96 -15.59 9.45
CA GLY A 29 15.60 -15.09 9.68
C GLY A 29 15.55 -13.65 10.19
N GLU A 30 16.69 -12.95 10.27
CA GLU A 30 16.75 -11.57 10.76
C GLU A 30 16.16 -10.57 9.75
N PRO A 31 15.45 -9.53 10.22
CA PRO A 31 14.89 -8.51 9.34
C PRO A 31 15.97 -7.68 8.65
N LEU A 32 15.77 -7.39 7.37
CA LEU A 32 16.69 -6.56 6.58
C LEU A 32 16.16 -5.13 6.45
N ILE A 33 16.81 -4.19 7.16
CA ILE A 33 16.54 -2.74 7.10
C ILE A 33 17.16 -2.09 5.85
N GLY A 34 16.47 -1.12 5.27
CA GLY A 34 17.02 -0.31 4.18
C GLY A 34 17.02 -0.98 2.80
N VAL A 35 16.31 -2.10 2.65
CA VAL A 35 16.16 -2.79 1.36
C VAL A 35 15.16 -2.03 0.49
N ASN A 36 15.54 -1.75 -0.75
CA ASN A 36 14.67 -1.10 -1.72
C ASN A 36 13.84 -2.14 -2.48
N VAL A 37 12.52 -1.99 -2.44
CA VAL A 37 11.55 -2.80 -3.17
C VAL A 37 10.82 -1.90 -4.17
N PHE A 38 10.76 -2.30 -5.44
CA PHE A 38 10.11 -1.49 -6.48
C PHE A 38 9.35 -2.35 -7.48
N ILE A 39 8.31 -1.77 -8.08
CA ILE A 39 7.56 -2.41 -9.15
C ILE A 39 8.28 -2.13 -10.46
N SER A 40 8.71 -3.20 -11.13
CA SER A 40 9.43 -3.11 -12.40
C SER A 40 8.69 -2.24 -13.42
N LYS A 41 9.44 -1.44 -14.18
CA LYS A 41 8.93 -0.48 -15.18
C LYS A 41 8.04 0.63 -14.61
N THR A 42 8.12 0.89 -13.31
CA THR A 42 7.47 2.04 -12.66
C THR A 42 8.48 2.81 -11.81
N SER A 43 8.10 4.01 -11.35
CA SER A 43 8.82 4.76 -10.32
C SER A 43 8.31 4.47 -8.90
N ILE A 44 7.47 3.44 -8.72
CA ILE A 44 6.81 3.12 -7.46
C ILE A 44 7.64 2.10 -6.69
N GLY A 45 7.94 2.41 -5.43
CA GLY A 45 8.65 1.52 -4.52
C GLY A 45 8.52 1.93 -3.06
N ALA A 46 9.17 1.16 -2.20
CA ALA A 46 9.29 1.40 -0.77
C ALA A 46 10.65 0.91 -0.27
N THR A 47 11.07 1.41 0.88
CA THR A 47 12.27 0.95 1.59
C THR A 47 11.83 0.29 2.89
N THR A 48 12.45 -0.84 3.25
CA THR A 48 12.13 -1.55 4.49
C THR A 48 12.55 -0.77 5.73
N ASP A 49 11.74 -0.83 6.79
CA ASP A 49 12.07 -0.28 8.11
C ASP A 49 12.96 -1.21 8.94
N LYS A 50 13.16 -0.88 10.23
CA LYS A 50 13.99 -1.65 11.16
C LYS A 50 13.50 -3.08 11.42
N ASP A 51 12.22 -3.35 11.17
CA ASP A 51 11.60 -4.66 11.36
C ASP A 51 11.50 -5.41 10.01
N GLY A 52 12.16 -4.89 8.96
CA GLY A 52 12.18 -5.45 7.62
C GLY A 52 10.88 -5.25 6.85
N LEU A 53 9.94 -4.46 7.38
CA LEU A 53 8.61 -4.28 6.83
C LEU A 53 8.61 -3.19 5.75
N TYR A 54 7.85 -3.41 4.68
CA TYR A 54 7.60 -2.40 3.67
C TYR A 54 6.12 -2.34 3.28
N THR A 55 5.66 -1.15 2.87
CA THR A 55 4.34 -0.94 2.29
C THR A 55 4.45 -0.08 1.04
N ILE A 56 4.04 -0.61 -0.10
CA ILE A 56 3.84 0.14 -1.35
C ILE A 56 2.37 0.51 -1.47
N LYS A 57 2.04 1.81 -1.44
CA LYS A 57 0.67 2.34 -1.51
C LYS A 57 0.35 2.87 -2.91
N ASN A 58 -0.93 3.15 -3.18
CA ASN A 58 -1.38 3.81 -4.43
C ASN A 58 -1.07 3.01 -5.70
N ILE A 59 -1.07 1.67 -5.61
CA ILE A 59 -0.83 0.85 -6.79
C ILE A 59 -2.10 0.79 -7.65
N SER A 60 -1.95 0.97 -8.95
CA SER A 60 -3.02 0.69 -9.90
C SER A 60 -3.25 -0.82 -9.99
N ASN A 61 -4.47 -1.23 -10.34
CA ASN A 61 -4.75 -2.63 -10.61
C ASN A 61 -3.88 -3.12 -11.78
N GLY A 62 -3.27 -4.29 -11.62
CA GLY A 62 -2.39 -4.92 -12.60
C GLY A 62 -2.39 -6.45 -12.42
N ARG A 63 -1.68 -7.15 -13.30
CA ARG A 63 -1.40 -8.59 -13.19
C ARG A 63 0.06 -8.79 -12.82
#